data_AF-A0AAU7QFT3-F1
#
_entry.id   AF-A0AAU7QFT3-F1
#
_cell.length_a   1.000
_cell.length_b   1.000
_cell.length_c   1.000
_cell.angle_alpha   90.00
_cell.angle_beta   90.00
_cell.angle_gamma   90.00
#
_symmetry.space_group_name_H-M   'P 1'
#
loop_
_entity.id
_entity.type
_entity.pdbx_description
1 polymer ?
#
loop_
_entity_poly.entity_id
_entity_poly.type
_entity_poly.pdbx_seq_one_letter_code
_entity_poly.pdbx_strand_id
1 'polypeptide(L)'
;MPKIDIRRPHQLSIAEARSVVEQVAARMHEKFGMEGRWQDDTLLFSRSGVSGSIAVASDAIQVKAELGLMLAPLKGMVEQEIRRKLDEHFG
;
A
#
# COMPACT_ATOMS: atom_id res chain seq x y z
N MET A 1 3.81 -7.15 16.48
CA MET A 1 3.81 -5.85 15.76
C MET A 1 2.45 -5.68 15.11
N PRO A 2 1.82 -4.50 15.19
CA PRO A 2 0.53 -4.25 14.55
C PRO A 2 0.65 -4.44 13.02
N LYS A 3 -0.14 -5.39 12.50
CA LYS A 3 -0.25 -5.67 11.07
C LYS A 3 -1.55 -5.11 10.53
N ILE A 4 -1.47 -4.55 9.34
CA ILE A 4 -2.61 -4.12 8.53
C ILE A 4 -2.59 -5.03 7.31
N ASP A 5 -3.72 -5.66 7.02
CA ASP A 5 -3.94 -6.44 5.80
C ASP A 5 -5.27 -6.00 5.21
N ILE A 6 -5.21 -5.37 4.04
CA ILE A 6 -6.38 -4.85 3.33
C ILE A 6 -6.37 -5.48 1.95
N ARG A 7 -7.45 -6.18 1.61
CA ARG A 7 -7.71 -6.67 0.25
C ARG A 7 -8.85 -5.86 -0.37
N ARG A 8 -8.63 -5.32 -1.56
CA ARG A 8 -9.63 -4.59 -2.34
C ARG A 8 -9.78 -5.22 -3.73
N PRO A 9 -10.97 -5.71 -4.11
CA PRO A 9 -11.20 -6.19 -5.47
C PRO A 9 -11.21 -5.03 -6.46
N HIS A 10 -10.77 -5.28 -7.70
CA HIS A 10 -10.85 -4.32 -8.81
C HIS A 10 -11.15 -5.04 -10.13
N GLN A 11 -11.52 -4.26 -11.15
CA GLN A 11 -11.79 -4.74 -12.51
C GLN A 11 -10.74 -4.26 -13.53
N LEU A 12 -9.70 -3.59 -13.04
CA LEU A 12 -8.57 -3.12 -13.86
C LEU A 12 -7.69 -4.28 -14.32
N SER A 13 -7.06 -4.12 -15.47
CA SER A 13 -5.98 -5.02 -15.89
C SER A 13 -4.77 -4.89 -14.96
N ILE A 14 -3.92 -5.92 -14.91
CA ILE A 14 -2.68 -5.90 -14.08
C ILE A 14 -1.82 -4.67 -14.41
N ALA A 15 -1.72 -4.29 -15.69
CA ALA A 15 -0.93 -3.13 -16.11
C ALA A 15 -1.49 -1.81 -15.57
N GLU A 16 -2.81 -1.62 -15.62
CA GLU A 16 -3.48 -0.44 -15.07
C GLU A 16 -3.35 -0.41 -13.55
N ALA A 17 -3.62 -1.53 -12.89
CA ALA A 17 -3.52 -1.66 -11.45
C ALA A 17 -2.08 -1.38 -10.96
N ARG A 18 -1.07 -1.90 -11.65
CA ARG A 18 0.34 -1.61 -11.39
C ARG A 18 0.67 -0.14 -11.56
N SER A 19 0.20 0.50 -12.63
CA SER A 19 0.41 1.93 -12.88
C SER A 19 -0.19 2.80 -11.77
N VAL A 20 -1.37 2.44 -11.28
CA VAL A 20 -2.00 3.13 -10.15
C VAL A 20 -1.17 2.96 -8.87
N VAL A 21 -0.70 1.74 -8.58
CA VAL A 21 0.17 1.48 -7.43
C VAL A 21 1.49 2.26 -7.53
N GLU A 22 2.09 2.34 -8.72
CA GLU A 22 3.30 3.14 -8.99
C GLU A 22 3.06 4.62 -8.67
N GLN A 23 1.94 5.18 -9.14
CA GLN A 23 1.59 6.58 -8.87
C GLN A 23 1.39 6.84 -7.37
N VAL A 24 0.76 5.90 -6.66
CA VAL A 24 0.61 5.99 -5.20
C VAL A 24 1.98 5.92 -4.53
N ALA A 25 2.85 5.00 -4.94
CA ALA A 25 4.19 4.84 -4.40
C ALA A 25 5.04 6.10 -4.61
N ALA A 26 5.04 6.68 -5.81
CA ALA A 26 5.75 7.91 -6.13
C ALA A 26 5.29 9.08 -5.24
N ARG A 27 3.98 9.23 -5.05
CA ARG A 27 3.43 10.26 -4.14
C ARG A 27 3.83 10.03 -2.69
N MET A 28 3.88 8.78 -2.25
CA MET A 28 4.32 8.42 -0.90
C MET A 28 5.83 8.66 -0.71
N HIS A 29 6.62 8.43 -1.76
CA HIS A 29 8.03 8.77 -1.79
C HIS A 29 8.25 10.27 -1.66
N GLU A 30 7.60 11.09 -2.48
CA GLU A 30 7.75 12.55 -2.42
C GLU A 30 7.26 13.16 -1.11
N LYS A 31 6.08 12.75 -0.62
CA LYS A 31 5.47 13.35 0.59
C LYS A 31 6.07 12.86 1.89
N PHE A 32 6.44 11.58 1.95
CA PHE A 32 6.83 10.94 3.19
C PHE A 32 8.25 10.38 3.16
N GLY A 33 8.95 10.35 2.02
CA GLY A 33 10.25 9.69 1.90
C GLY A 33 10.14 8.18 2.03
N MET A 34 9.03 7.59 1.57
CA MET A 34 8.85 6.14 1.53
C MET A 34 9.63 5.55 0.36
N GLU A 35 10.43 4.52 0.60
CA GLU A 35 11.12 3.80 -0.47
C GLU A 35 10.26 2.64 -0.95
N GLY A 36 10.24 2.40 -2.26
CA GLY A 36 9.51 1.33 -2.90
C GLY A 36 10.39 0.55 -3.86
N ARG A 37 10.22 -0.77 -3.90
CA ARG A 37 10.86 -1.67 -4.86
C ARG A 37 9.87 -2.70 -5.35
N TRP A 38 9.76 -2.85 -6.66
CA TRP A 38 8.99 -3.94 -7.26
C TRP A 38 9.73 -5.26 -7.18
N GLN A 39 8.98 -6.30 -6.84
CA GLN A 39 9.32 -7.70 -6.95
C GLN A 39 8.15 -8.38 -7.67
N ASP A 40 8.33 -8.69 -8.95
CA ASP A 40 7.27 -9.19 -9.84
C ASP A 40 6.06 -8.24 -9.86
N ASP A 41 4.91 -8.71 -9.36
CA ASP A 41 3.67 -7.95 -9.23
C ASP A 41 3.43 -7.44 -7.79
N THR A 42 4.46 -7.46 -6.95
CA THR A 42 4.40 -6.95 -5.58
C THR A 42 5.34 -5.78 -5.38
N LEU A 43 4.82 -4.63 -4.97
CA LEU A 43 5.61 -3.49 -4.55
C LEU A 43 5.93 -3.61 -3.05
N LEU A 44 7.18 -3.89 -2.72
CA LEU A 44 7.68 -3.80 -1.35
C LEU A 44 7.96 -2.33 -1.02
N PHE A 45 7.48 -1.85 0.13
CA PHE A 45 7.74 -0.49 0.57
C PHE A 45 8.22 -0.44 2.02
N SER A 46 9.08 0.52 2.33
CA SER A 46 9.57 0.70 3.69
C SER A 46 9.98 2.15 3.97
N ARG A 47 9.86 2.52 5.24
CA ARG A 47 10.30 3.78 5.83
C ARG A 47 10.60 3.54 7.31
N SER A 48 11.40 4.39 7.94
CA SER A 48 11.59 4.38 9.40
C SER A 48 10.25 4.29 10.16
N GLY A 49 9.98 3.13 10.74
CA GLY A 49 8.76 2.85 11.51
C GLY A 49 7.58 2.22 10.75
N VAL A 50 7.65 2.06 9.42
CA VAL A 50 6.62 1.39 8.59
C VAL A 50 7.27 0.52 7.53
N SER A 51 6.88 -0.73 7.43
CA SER A 51 7.26 -1.62 6.32
C SER A 51 6.02 -2.30 5.75
N GLY A 52 6.05 -2.73 4.50
CA GLY A 52 4.89 -3.36 3.90
C GLY A 52 5.10 -3.80 2.46
N SER A 53 4.01 -4.29 1.88
CA SER A 53 3.95 -4.77 0.50
C SER A 53 2.57 -4.51 -0.10
N ILE A 54 2.52 -4.16 -1.38
CA ILE A 54 1.30 -4.05 -2.18
C ILE A 54 1.38 -5.11 -3.29
N ALA A 55 0.63 -6.20 -3.15
CA ALA A 55 0.50 -7.22 -4.19
C ALA A 55 -0.62 -6.85 -5.15
N VAL A 56 -0.32 -6.82 -6.44
CA VAL A 56 -1.27 -6.58 -7.51
C VAL A 56 -1.64 -7.91 -8.13
N ALA A 57 -2.87 -8.36 -7.92
CA ALA A 57 -3.42 -9.52 -8.62
C ALA A 57 -4.34 -9.06 -9.76
N SER A 58 -4.80 -10.01 -10.59
CA SER A 58 -5.71 -9.71 -11.70
C SER A 58 -7.10 -9.25 -11.26
N ASP A 59 -7.53 -9.65 -10.07
CA ASP A 59 -8.89 -9.45 -9.54
C ASP A 59 -8.92 -8.56 -8.29
N ALA A 60 -7.75 -8.30 -7.68
CA ALA A 60 -7.66 -7.61 -6.41
C ALA A 60 -6.25 -7.07 -6.15
N ILE A 61 -6.20 -6.06 -5.28
CA ILE A 61 -4.96 -5.60 -4.66
C ILE A 61 -4.97 -5.97 -3.19
N GLN A 62 -3.82 -6.44 -2.71
CA GLN A 62 -3.60 -6.73 -1.30
C GLN A 62 -2.48 -5.84 -0.75
N VAL A 63 -2.83 -4.98 0.20
CA VAL A 63 -1.88 -4.15 0.94
C VAL A 63 -1.62 -4.77 2.30
N LYS A 64 -0.35 -5.07 2.58
CA LYS A 64 0.13 -5.46 3.90
C LYS A 64 1.05 -4.38 4.43
N ALA A 65 0.83 -3.93 5.66
CA ALA A 65 1.71 -2.99 6.32
C ALA A 65 1.95 -3.41 7.77
N GLU A 66 3.19 -3.29 8.22
CA GLU A 66 3.63 -3.51 9.58
C GLU A 66 4.11 -2.17 10.14
N LEU A 67 3.54 -1.82 11.29
CA LEU A 67 3.88 -0.58 11.99
C LEU A 67 4.83 -0.90 13.15
N GLY A 68 5.89 -0.10 13.26
CA GLY A 68 6.78 -0.10 14.41
C GLY A 68 6.09 0.41 15.68
N LEU A 69 6.71 0.19 16.83
CA LEU A 69 6.18 0.53 18.15
C LEU A 69 5.73 2.01 18.27
N MET A 70 6.45 2.93 17.63
CA MET A 70 6.11 4.37 17.67
C MET A 70 4.78 4.70 16.97
N LEU A 71 4.42 3.94 15.92
CA LEU A 71 3.21 4.17 15.12
C LEU A 71 2.06 3.22 15.50
N ALA A 72 2.28 2.31 16.45
CA ALA A 72 1.26 1.37 16.92
C ALA A 72 -0.06 2.03 17.37
N PRO A 73 -0.07 3.17 18.11
CA PRO A 73 -1.31 3.85 18.49
C PRO A 73 -2.06 4.43 17.30
N LEU A 74 -1.36 4.76 16.21
CA LEU A 74 -1.92 5.35 14.99
C LEU A 74 -2.39 4.31 13.97
N LYS A 75 -2.34 3.00 14.30
CA LYS A 75 -2.74 1.91 13.39
C LYS A 75 -4.09 2.17 12.74
N GLY A 76 -5.10 2.53 13.52
CA GLY A 76 -6.46 2.75 13.01
C GLY A 76 -6.51 3.87 11.97
N MET A 77 -5.81 4.98 12.21
CA MET A 77 -5.73 6.10 11.27
C MET A 77 -4.99 5.73 9.99
N VAL A 78 -3.84 5.04 10.12
CA VAL A 78 -3.07 4.57 8.96
C VAL A 78 -3.88 3.59 8.12
N GLU A 79 -4.55 2.64 8.76
CA GLU A 79 -5.42 1.67 8.09
C GLU A 79 -6.56 2.37 7.34
N GLN A 80 -7.22 3.35 7.97
CA GLN A 80 -8.27 4.14 7.31
C GLN A 80 -7.75 4.91 6.10
N GLU A 81 -6.57 5.54 6.21
CA GLU A 81 -6.00 6.31 5.11
C GLU A 81 -5.60 5.43 3.93
N ILE A 82 -5.07 4.23 4.20
CA ILE A 82 -4.80 3.22 3.16
C ILE A 82 -6.11 2.81 2.48
N ARG A 83 -7.16 2.48 3.25
CA ARG A 83 -8.48 2.12 2.69
C ARG A 83 -9.04 3.25 1.82
N ARG A 84 -9.00 4.48 2.29
CA ARG A 84 -9.46 5.67 1.56
C ARG A 84 -8.72 5.83 0.24
N LYS A 85 -7.39 5.68 0.25
CA LYS A 85 -6.56 5.73 -0.96
C LYS A 85 -6.89 4.61 -1.94
N LEU A 86 -7.08 3.39 -1.45
CA LEU A 86 -7.48 2.27 -2.29
C LEU A 86 -8.87 2.50 -2.90
N ASP A 87 -9.82 3.01 -2.12
CA ASP A 87 -11.17 3.30 -2.60
C ASP A 87 -11.20 4.46 -3.61
N GLU A 88 -10.33 5.47 -3.47
CA GLU A 88 -10.17 6.54 -4.47
C GLU A 88 -9.66 6.04 -5.84
N HIS A 89 -8.90 4.95 -5.83
CA HIS A 89 -8.14 4.49 -6.99
C HIS A 89 -8.67 3.18 -7.61
N PHE A 90 -9.38 2.38 -6.83
CA PHE A 90 -9.91 1.05 -7.18
C PHE A 90 -11.39 0.86 -6.81
N GLY A 91 -12.05 1.90 -6.30
CA GLY A 91 -13.48 1.91 -5.96
C GLY A 91 -14.39 2.19 -7.14
#